data_AF-A0A191HT35-F1
#
_entry.id   AF-A0A191HT35-F1
#
_cell.length_a   1.000
_cell.length_b   1.000
_cell.length_c   1.000
_cell.angle_alpha   90.00
_cell.angle_beta   90.00
_cell.angle_gamma   90.00
#
_symmetry.space_group_name_H-M   'P 1'
#
loop_
_entity.id
_entity.type
_entity.pdbx_description
1 polymer ?
#
loop_
_entity_poly.entity_id
_entity_poly.type
_entity_poly.pdbx_seq_one_letter_code
_entity_poly.pdbx_strand_id
1 'polypeptide(L)'
;MQEEKKATAGVIKNASVVSWQQFFNMAGTSSDSGFGVVLPADKLSKALSDAGLSKDKTIVLYSDGQKEWGEDGRIFWMLQGSGYTNIKILDGGYSYWKAQGGETTSEIKKSEAVDVKVDNLDKLKTIDTVTLEKRLKRSSNY
;
A
#
# COMPACT_ATOMS: atom_id res chain seq x y z
N MET A 1 -5.78 11.30 -9.20
CA MET A 1 -6.84 11.35 -10.25
C MET A 1 -6.54 10.50 -11.50
N GLN A 2 -5.41 9.76 -11.60
CA GLN A 2 -5.13 8.90 -12.78
C GLN A 2 -5.53 7.44 -12.60
N GLU A 3 -5.65 6.91 -11.37
CA GLU A 3 -5.98 5.49 -11.15
C GLU A 3 -7.47 5.17 -11.30
N GLU A 4 -8.38 6.12 -11.05
CA GLU A 4 -9.82 5.94 -11.33
C GLU A 4 -10.11 5.66 -12.83
N LYS A 5 -9.21 6.07 -13.74
CA LYS A 5 -9.36 5.83 -15.18
C LYS A 5 -8.91 4.43 -15.66
N LYS A 6 -8.23 3.62 -14.83
CA LYS A 6 -7.78 2.27 -15.21
C LYS A 6 -8.74 1.15 -14.79
N ALA A 7 -9.78 1.45 -14.00
CA ALA A 7 -10.79 0.48 -13.55
C ALA A 7 -11.71 -0.06 -14.67
N THR A 8 -11.49 0.34 -15.93
CA THR A 8 -12.27 -0.09 -17.10
C THR A 8 -12.10 -1.56 -17.47
N ALA A 9 -11.13 -2.29 -16.89
CA ALA A 9 -10.90 -3.71 -17.16
C ALA A 9 -11.70 -4.68 -16.24
N GLY A 10 -12.46 -4.14 -15.28
CA GLY A 10 -13.13 -4.90 -14.21
C GLY A 10 -12.22 -5.14 -13.00
N VAL A 11 -12.81 -5.30 -11.82
CA VAL A 11 -12.16 -5.62 -10.55
C VAL A 11 -12.65 -6.96 -10.03
N ILE A 12 -11.93 -7.60 -9.11
CA ILE A 12 -12.44 -8.79 -8.43
C ILE A 12 -13.70 -8.40 -7.65
N LYS A 13 -14.74 -9.23 -7.69
CA LYS A 13 -16.00 -8.94 -6.99
C LYS A 13 -15.75 -8.70 -5.49
N ASN A 14 -16.37 -7.65 -4.94
CA ASN A 14 -16.17 -7.16 -3.56
C ASN A 14 -14.78 -6.61 -3.24
N ALA A 15 -13.88 -6.47 -4.21
CA ALA A 15 -12.62 -5.79 -3.99
C ALA A 15 -12.81 -4.28 -3.85
N SER A 16 -11.99 -3.68 -3.01
CA SER A 16 -11.83 -2.23 -2.94
C SER A 16 -10.55 -1.82 -3.65
N VAL A 17 -10.66 -0.74 -4.43
CA VAL A 17 -9.52 -0.15 -5.12
C VAL A 17 -8.86 0.85 -4.19
N VAL A 18 -7.55 0.69 -3.99
CA VAL A 18 -6.71 1.62 -3.25
C VAL A 18 -5.59 2.11 -4.14
N SER A 19 -5.11 3.32 -3.87
CA SER A 19 -3.96 3.91 -4.55
C SER A 19 -2.80 3.97 -3.59
N TRP A 20 -1.60 3.61 -4.05
CA TRP A 20 -0.41 3.76 -3.21
C TRP A 20 -0.23 5.23 -2.78
N GLN A 21 -0.61 6.21 -3.61
CA GLN A 21 -0.49 7.63 -3.30
C GLN A 21 -1.27 8.04 -2.03
N GLN A 22 -2.23 7.24 -1.58
CA GLN A 22 -2.97 7.46 -0.33
C GLN A 22 -2.13 7.20 0.93
N PHE A 23 -1.10 6.36 0.84
CA PHE A 23 -0.32 5.90 1.99
C PHE A 23 1.11 6.45 2.03
N PHE A 24 1.53 7.14 0.97
CA PHE A 24 2.87 7.69 0.84
C PHE A 24 2.84 9.21 0.65
N ASN A 25 3.90 9.88 1.06
CA ASN A 25 4.06 11.31 0.90
C ASN A 25 4.31 11.66 -0.57
N MET A 26 3.34 12.32 -1.19
CA MET A 26 3.41 12.77 -2.58
C MET A 26 3.79 14.26 -2.72
N ALA A 27 4.18 14.91 -1.62
CA ALA A 27 4.62 16.30 -1.67
C ALA A 27 5.99 16.42 -2.33
N GLY A 28 6.13 17.40 -3.22
CA GLY A 28 7.37 17.66 -3.96
C GLY A 28 7.49 16.80 -5.22
N THR A 29 8.73 16.47 -5.57
CA THR A 29 9.12 15.72 -6.76
C THR A 29 9.88 14.47 -6.37
N SER A 30 10.10 13.54 -7.31
CA SER A 30 10.89 12.33 -7.07
C SER A 30 12.33 12.58 -6.63
N SER A 31 12.83 13.81 -6.77
CA SER A 31 14.16 14.23 -6.31
C SER A 31 14.19 14.66 -4.85
N ASP A 32 13.02 14.89 -4.23
CA ASP A 32 12.92 15.31 -2.82
C ASP A 32 13.02 14.10 -1.89
N SER A 33 13.81 14.20 -0.83
CA SER A 33 14.07 13.11 0.14
C SER A 33 12.81 12.62 0.87
N GLY A 34 11.76 13.44 0.90
CA GLY A 34 10.47 13.08 1.50
C GLY A 34 9.48 12.45 0.53
N PHE A 35 9.73 12.49 -0.79
CA PHE A 35 8.81 11.96 -1.79
C PHE A 35 8.78 10.44 -1.77
N GLY A 36 7.59 9.86 -1.76
CA GLY A 36 7.42 8.41 -1.67
C GLY A 36 7.78 7.81 -0.30
N VAL A 37 7.96 8.61 0.75
CA VAL A 37 8.12 8.04 2.10
C VAL A 37 6.75 7.67 2.66
N VAL A 38 6.64 6.58 3.43
CA VAL A 38 5.38 6.20 4.11
C VAL A 38 4.89 7.38 4.96
N LEU A 39 3.58 7.63 4.94
CA LEU A 39 2.99 8.70 5.74
C LEU A 39 3.31 8.52 7.24
N PRO A 40 3.47 9.61 8.00
CA PRO A 40 3.55 9.54 9.46
C PRO A 40 2.38 8.77 10.07
N ALA A 41 2.60 8.13 11.22
CA ALA A 41 1.67 7.16 11.80
C ALA A 41 0.24 7.68 12.00
N ASP A 42 0.06 8.95 12.36
CA ASP A 42 -1.24 9.61 12.50
C ASP A 42 -1.98 9.71 11.15
N LYS A 43 -1.28 10.17 10.11
CA LYS A 43 -1.83 10.30 8.76
C LYS A 43 -2.06 8.95 8.11
N LEU A 44 -1.15 8.00 8.35
CA LEU A 44 -1.29 6.64 7.85
C LEU A 44 -2.46 5.91 8.52
N SER A 45 -2.63 6.06 9.84
CA SER A 45 -3.78 5.53 10.57
C SER A 45 -5.08 6.02 9.92
N LYS A 46 -5.20 7.34 9.70
CA LYS A 46 -6.36 7.92 9.02
C LYS A 46 -6.55 7.37 7.60
N ALA A 47 -5.49 7.28 6.80
CA ALA A 47 -5.58 6.77 5.44
C ALA A 47 -6.02 5.30 5.38
N LEU A 48 -5.49 4.46 6.27
CA LEU A 48 -5.88 3.05 6.40
C LEU A 48 -7.31 2.90 6.91
N SER A 49 -7.72 3.74 7.85
CA SER A 49 -9.09 3.83 8.34
C SER A 49 -10.07 4.19 7.23
N ASP A 50 -9.78 5.25 6.46
CA ASP A 50 -10.61 5.70 5.34
C ASP A 50 -10.67 4.67 4.20
N ALA A 51 -9.65 3.82 4.08
CA ALA A 51 -9.58 2.70 3.13
C ALA A 51 -10.27 1.41 3.65
N GLY A 52 -10.74 1.39 4.91
CA GLY A 52 -11.41 0.23 5.50
C GLY A 52 -10.51 -0.96 5.79
N LEU A 53 -9.19 -0.74 5.86
CA LEU A 53 -8.19 -1.80 6.04
C LEU A 53 -8.08 -2.19 7.51
N SER A 54 -9.03 -2.96 8.03
CA SER A 54 -8.99 -3.43 9.43
C SER A 54 -7.88 -4.46 9.65
N LYS A 55 -7.21 -4.39 10.82
CA LYS A 55 -6.20 -5.38 11.26
C LYS A 55 -6.79 -6.74 11.62
N ASP A 56 -8.10 -6.81 11.87
CA ASP A 56 -8.79 -8.04 12.27
C ASP A 56 -9.15 -8.93 11.07
N LYS A 57 -9.06 -8.40 9.86
CA LYS A 57 -9.41 -9.09 8.61
C LYS A 57 -8.16 -9.56 7.87
N THR A 58 -8.32 -10.63 7.09
CA THR A 58 -7.32 -11.00 6.08
C THR A 58 -7.34 -9.98 4.95
N ILE A 59 -6.22 -9.31 4.70
CA ILE A 59 -6.06 -8.42 3.55
C ILE A 59 -5.37 -9.19 2.43
N VAL A 60 -6.03 -9.28 1.27
CA VAL A 60 -5.44 -9.86 0.06
C VAL A 60 -5.21 -8.74 -0.94
N LEU A 61 -3.94 -8.47 -1.24
CA LEU A 61 -3.52 -7.49 -2.23
C LEU A 61 -3.40 -8.17 -3.59
N TYR A 62 -3.80 -7.47 -4.64
CA TYR A 62 -3.56 -7.89 -6.02
C TYR A 62 -3.38 -6.66 -6.90
N SER A 63 -2.58 -6.82 -7.95
CA SER A 63 -2.35 -5.85 -9.02
C SER A 63 -2.58 -6.52 -10.37
N ASP A 64 -2.60 -5.75 -11.46
CA ASP A 64 -2.37 -6.33 -12.79
C ASP A 64 -0.86 -6.46 -12.99
N GLY A 65 -0.25 -7.45 -12.32
CA GLY A 65 1.20 -7.58 -12.14
C GLY A 65 2.06 -7.65 -13.42
N GLN A 66 1.47 -7.71 -14.62
CA GLN A 66 2.19 -7.56 -15.89
C GLN A 66 2.11 -6.14 -16.50
N LYS A 67 1.17 -5.31 -16.05
CA LYS A 67 0.95 -3.93 -16.53
C LYS A 67 1.26 -2.86 -15.49
N GLU A 68 1.44 -3.28 -14.25
CA GLU A 68 1.74 -2.44 -13.09
C GLU A 68 3.19 -2.67 -12.65
N TRP A 69 3.76 -1.70 -11.92
CA TRP A 69 5.19 -1.70 -11.61
C TRP A 69 5.51 -2.40 -10.27
N GLY A 70 4.49 -2.99 -9.63
CA GLY A 70 4.61 -3.71 -8.36
C GLY A 70 4.24 -2.87 -7.14
N GLU A 71 3.31 -1.92 -7.28
CA GLU A 71 2.81 -1.11 -6.17
C GLU A 71 2.21 -1.94 -5.03
N ASP A 72 1.63 -3.12 -5.33
CA ASP A 72 1.07 -4.06 -4.37
C ASP A 72 2.14 -4.60 -3.41
N GLY A 73 3.35 -4.86 -3.89
CA GLY A 73 4.47 -5.26 -3.04
C GLY A 73 4.87 -4.16 -2.05
N ARG A 74 4.85 -2.90 -2.49
CA ARG A 74 5.17 -1.76 -1.61
C ARG A 74 4.11 -1.54 -0.54
N ILE A 75 2.83 -1.68 -0.91
CA ILE A 75 1.71 -1.62 0.04
C ILE A 75 1.81 -2.80 1.03
N PHE A 76 2.18 -4.00 0.57
CA PHE A 76 2.37 -5.17 1.43
C PHE A 76 3.39 -4.89 2.54
N TRP A 77 4.59 -4.40 2.18
CA TRP A 77 5.63 -4.09 3.17
C TRP A 77 5.22 -2.98 4.12
N MET A 78 4.51 -1.96 3.62
CA MET A 78 3.97 -0.89 4.46
C MET A 78 2.95 -1.42 5.48
N LEU A 79 2.01 -2.27 5.06
CA LEU A 79 1.05 -2.90 5.97
C LEU A 79 1.77 -3.78 7.00
N GLN A 80 2.74 -4.58 6.56
CA GLN A 80 3.53 -5.41 7.47
C GLN A 80 4.27 -4.56 8.51
N GLY A 81 4.89 -3.45 8.07
CA GLY A 81 5.59 -2.50 8.95
C GLY A 81 4.66 -1.71 9.87
N SER A 82 3.37 -1.64 9.55
CA SER A 82 2.31 -0.99 10.35
C SER A 82 1.62 -1.95 11.34
N GLY A 83 2.11 -3.19 11.42
CA GLY A 83 1.63 -4.21 12.35
C GLY A 83 0.50 -5.10 11.82
N TYR A 84 0.24 -5.13 10.51
CA TYR A 84 -0.68 -6.11 9.95
C TYR A 84 0.01 -7.46 9.85
N THR A 85 -0.61 -8.48 10.46
CA THR A 85 -0.07 -9.85 10.52
C THR A 85 -0.68 -10.76 9.48
N ASN A 86 -1.92 -10.48 9.06
CA ASN A 86 -2.68 -11.33 8.15
C ASN A 86 -2.85 -10.66 6.76
N ILE A 87 -1.72 -10.48 6.08
CA ILE A 87 -1.64 -9.91 4.74
C ILE A 87 -1.15 -10.96 3.74
N LYS A 88 -1.73 -10.98 2.54
CA LYS A 88 -1.39 -11.92 1.45
C LYS A 88 -1.35 -11.17 0.12
N ILE A 89 -0.57 -11.68 -0.82
CA ILE A 89 -0.61 -11.24 -2.22
C ILE A 89 -1.25 -12.36 -3.05
N LEU A 90 -2.15 -12.01 -3.97
CA LEU A 90 -2.72 -12.94 -4.93
C LEU A 90 -1.69 -13.22 -6.02
N ASP A 91 -1.13 -14.43 -6.00
CA ASP A 91 -0.18 -14.87 -7.01
C ASP A 91 -0.83 -14.89 -8.41
N GLY A 92 -0.12 -14.33 -9.39
CA GLY A 92 -0.62 -14.11 -10.75
C GLY A 92 -1.60 -12.93 -10.93
N GLY A 93 -2.00 -12.25 -9.85
CA GLY A 93 -2.77 -11.01 -9.89
C GLY A 93 -4.14 -11.12 -10.59
N TYR A 94 -4.65 -9.99 -11.08
CA TYR A 94 -5.95 -9.91 -11.74
C TYR A 94 -6.06 -10.80 -12.99
N SER A 95 -4.99 -10.84 -13.79
CA SER A 95 -4.94 -11.62 -15.03
C SER A 95 -5.09 -13.12 -14.78
N TYR A 96 -4.45 -13.65 -13.73
CA TYR A 96 -4.61 -15.05 -13.34
C TYR A 96 -6.00 -15.35 -12.77
N TRP A 97 -6.55 -14.48 -11.91
CA TRP A 97 -7.91 -14.63 -11.38
C TRP A 97 -8.95 -14.76 -12.49
N LYS A 98 -8.85 -13.90 -13.50
CA LYS A 98 -9.73 -13.92 -14.67
C LYS A 98 -9.55 -15.19 -15.50
N ALA A 99 -8.31 -15.65 -15.69
CA ALA A 99 -8.02 -16.89 -16.41
C ALA A 99 -8.58 -18.14 -15.72
N GLN A 100 -8.69 -18.13 -14.39
CA GLN A 100 -9.31 -19.21 -13.60
C GLN A 100 -10.85 -19.13 -13.56
N GLY A 101 -11.48 -18.19 -14.27
CA GLY A 101 -12.94 -18.01 -14.26
C GLY A 101 -13.47 -17.38 -12.97
N GLY A 102 -12.62 -16.67 -12.23
CA GLY A 102 -13.02 -15.98 -11.00
C GLY A 102 -14.03 -14.85 -11.25
N GLU A 103 -14.87 -14.57 -10.26
CA GLU A 103 -15.90 -13.53 -10.37
C GLU A 103 -15.26 -12.13 -10.46
N THR A 104 -15.63 -11.38 -11.48
CA THR A 104 -15.24 -9.98 -11.67
C THR A 104 -16.46 -9.08 -11.80
N THR A 105 -16.34 -7.84 -11.38
CA THR A 105 -17.39 -6.82 -11.49
C THR A 105 -16.81 -5.51 -12.04
N SER A 106 -17.63 -4.70 -12.70
CA SER A 106 -17.30 -3.31 -13.00
C SER A 106 -17.72 -2.36 -11.87
N GLU A 107 -18.44 -2.85 -10.87
CA GLU A 107 -18.88 -2.07 -9.71
C GLU A 107 -17.76 -1.96 -8.67
N ILE A 108 -17.21 -0.76 -8.54
CA ILE A 108 -16.19 -0.48 -7.53
C ILE A 108 -16.90 -0.28 -6.20
N LYS A 109 -16.67 -1.20 -5.25
CA LYS A 109 -17.19 -1.05 -3.89
C LYS A 109 -16.16 -0.30 -3.04
N LYS A 110 -16.51 0.93 -2.64
CA LYS A 110 -15.72 1.65 -1.65
C LYS A 110 -15.87 0.94 -0.30
N SER A 111 -14.75 0.58 0.32
CA SER A 111 -14.78 0.02 1.67
C SER A 111 -15.32 1.04 2.67
N GLU A 112 -16.09 0.56 3.64
CA GLU A 112 -16.52 1.37 4.77
C GLU A 112 -15.33 1.71 5.66
N ALA A 113 -15.28 2.94 6.17
CA ALA A 113 -14.20 3.36 7.04
C ALA A 113 -14.21 2.54 8.34
N VAL A 114 -13.04 2.10 8.79
CA VAL A 114 -12.85 1.34 10.04
C VAL A 114 -11.87 2.07 10.93
N ASP A 115 -11.92 1.85 12.24
CA ASP A 115 -10.93 2.45 13.14
C ASP A 115 -9.61 1.65 13.08
N VAL A 116 -8.58 2.27 12.52
CA VAL A 116 -7.22 1.72 12.44
C VAL A 116 -6.28 2.61 13.22
N LYS A 117 -5.50 1.99 14.11
CA LYS A 117 -4.40 2.66 14.81
C LYS A 117 -3.06 2.02 14.45
N VAL A 118 -2.11 2.84 14.00
CA VAL A 118 -0.72 2.46 13.76
C VAL A 118 0.12 2.97 14.93
N ASP A 119 0.42 2.09 15.89
CA ASP A 119 1.15 2.48 17.12
C ASP A 119 2.65 2.67 16.90
N ASN A 120 3.26 1.88 16.00
CA ASN A 120 4.68 1.99 15.69
C ASN A 120 4.93 1.54 14.24
N LEU A 121 5.58 2.39 13.46
CA LEU A 121 6.12 2.02 12.16
C LEU A 121 7.51 1.44 12.37
N ASP A 122 7.72 0.18 11.97
CA ASP A 122 9.04 -0.44 12.05
C ASP A 122 10.03 0.30 11.14
N LYS A 123 10.85 1.17 11.75
CA LYS A 123 11.86 2.00 11.07
C LYS A 123 12.96 1.20 10.39
N LEU A 124 13.08 -0.11 10.66
CA LEU A 124 14.00 -0.99 9.93
C LEU A 124 13.43 -1.45 8.58
N LYS A 125 12.11 -1.40 8.41
CA LYS A 125 11.40 -1.74 7.16
C LYS A 125 10.99 -0.51 6.36
N THR A 126 11.19 0.69 6.91
CA THR A 126 10.91 1.99 6.27
C THR A 126 12.15 2.89 6.29
N ILE A 127 13.33 2.35 5.93
CA ILE A 127 14.56 3.13 5.89
C ILE A 127 14.49 4.14 4.74
N ASP A 128 14.51 5.43 5.07
CA ASP A 128 14.58 6.55 4.13
C ASP A 128 16.01 7.10 4.01
N THR A 129 16.23 7.97 3.01
CA THR A 129 17.54 8.59 2.73
C THR A 129 18.09 9.38 3.91
N VAL A 130 17.25 10.10 4.66
CA VAL A 130 17.67 10.88 5.84
C VAL A 130 18.09 9.94 6.98
N THR A 131 17.36 8.83 7.15
CA THR A 131 17.73 7.77 8.11
C THR A 131 19.05 7.10 7.73
N LEU A 132 19.30 6.85 6.44
CA LEU A 132 20.58 6.31 5.95
C LEU A 132 21.74 7.26 6.22
N GLU A 133 21.61 8.54 5.86
CA GLU A 133 22.66 9.54 6.06
C GLU A 133 23.04 9.70 7.55
N LYS A 134 22.03 9.70 8.44
CA LYS A 134 22.27 9.75 9.89
C LYS A 134 23.03 8.52 10.40
N ARG A 135 22.72 7.32 9.88
CA ARG A 135 23.40 6.08 10.27
C ARG A 135 24.84 6.02 9.73
N LEU A 136 25.06 6.46 8.49
CA LEU A 136 26.39 6.51 7.87
C LEU A 136 27.33 7.45 8.63
N LYS A 137 26.86 8.67 8.96
CA LYS A 137 27.64 9.64 9.76
C LYS A 137 27.99 9.11 11.16
N ARG A 138 27.16 8.22 11.73
CA ARG A 138 27.44 7.59 13.03
C ARG A 138 28.51 6.49 12.96
N SER A 139 28.76 5.92 11.78
CA SER A 139 29.79 4.88 11.57
C SER A 139 31.18 5.44 11.23
N SER A 140 31.26 6.69 10.76
CA SER A 140 32.52 7.36 10.40
C SER A 140 33.27 7.97 11.60
N ASN A 141 32.74 7.83 12.82
CA ASN A 141 33.33 8.33 14.06
C ASN A 141 34.01 7.22 14.88
N TYR A 142 34.45 6.14 14.22
CA TYR A 142 35.29 5.08 14.81
C TYR A 142 36.60 4.97 14.05
#